data_AF-A0A961VZF9-F1
#
_entry.id   AF-A0A961VZF9-F1
#
_cell.length_a   1.000
_cell.length_b   1.000
_cell.length_c   1.000
_cell.angle_alpha   90.00
_cell.angle_beta   90.00
_cell.angle_gamma   90.00
#
_symmetry.space_group_name_H-M   'P 1'
#
loop_
_entity.id
_entity.type
_entity.pdbx_description
1 polymer ?
#
loop_
_entity_poly.entity_id
_entity_poly.type
_entity_poly.pdbx_seq_one_letter_code
_entity_poly.pdbx_strand_id
1 'polypeptide(L)'
;MEKLDRQNSHVLQLRAGSRTSRSGLCLAVSAVSALLLPGCTSTSGLSTAALQGLPELPKIELPKAPPPIVGSPTEVYERIGRGAMACWFGADGPLKGRYIYDAMAEPAHKGGRAEINIRERDDAAPSPRGVKAFRVTIAPTTNSEETSVLAENLKLPEETAGRMKASVAAWSIGQQGCDPETFKGAWAAAPENASAPAGADKKTAKVTAAKAKR
;
A
#
# COMPACT_ATOMS: atom_id res chain seq x y z
N MET A 1 48.13 47.67 -25.55
CA MET A 1 46.94 48.54 -25.65
C MET A 1 45.71 47.63 -25.55
N GLU A 2 45.35 47.03 -24.42
CA GLU A 2 45.37 47.48 -23.02
C GLU A 2 44.41 48.65 -22.75
N LYS A 3 43.19 48.31 -22.30
CA LYS A 3 42.35 48.91 -21.23
C LYS A 3 40.98 48.21 -21.24
N LEU A 4 40.57 47.49 -20.19
CA LEU A 4 39.90 48.00 -18.95
C LEU A 4 38.59 48.73 -19.31
N ASP A 5 37.40 48.45 -18.76
CA ASP A 5 36.96 48.09 -17.40
C ASP A 5 35.56 47.44 -17.56
N ARG A 6 35.15 46.35 -16.88
CA ARG A 6 34.82 46.23 -15.45
C ARG A 6 33.64 47.15 -15.02
N GLN A 7 32.45 46.55 -14.96
CA GLN A 7 31.34 46.79 -14.01
C GLN A 7 30.19 45.90 -14.52
N ASN A 8 29.71 44.86 -13.82
CA ASN A 8 28.96 45.03 -12.58
C ASN A 8 28.85 43.65 -11.87
N SER A 9 29.77 43.40 -10.93
CA SER A 9 29.58 42.44 -9.84
C SER A 9 29.06 43.21 -8.63
N HIS A 10 28.45 42.48 -7.68
CA HIS A 10 27.88 42.92 -6.39
C HIS A 10 26.36 43.11 -6.38
N VAL A 11 25.63 42.05 -6.00
CA VAL A 11 25.02 42.01 -4.66
C VAL A 11 25.19 40.60 -4.09
N LEU A 12 26.21 40.46 -3.23
CA LEU A 12 26.21 39.46 -2.16
C LEU A 12 25.06 39.80 -1.20
N GLN A 13 24.26 38.83 -0.81
CA GLN A 13 23.70 38.80 0.54
C GLN A 13 23.81 37.37 1.10
N LEU A 14 24.91 37.14 1.82
CA LEU A 14 24.98 36.11 2.86
C LEU A 14 23.95 36.44 3.94
N ARG A 15 23.11 35.47 4.32
CA ARG A 15 22.50 35.45 5.65
C ARG A 15 23.18 34.36 6.48
N ALA A 16 24.12 34.81 7.31
CA ALA A 16 24.76 34.04 8.36
C ALA A 16 24.30 34.56 9.73
N GLY A 17 24.15 33.63 10.70
CA GLY A 17 24.04 33.87 12.14
C GLY A 17 22.66 34.30 12.64
N SER A 18 22.18 33.93 13.84
CA SER A 18 22.80 33.39 15.06
C SER A 18 21.67 32.88 15.99
N ARG A 19 21.77 31.66 16.54
CA ARG A 19 22.09 31.29 17.95
C ARG A 19 21.43 32.09 19.08
N THR A 20 20.60 31.40 19.87
CA THR A 20 20.48 31.46 21.35
C THR A 20 19.64 30.24 21.78
N SER A 21 20.14 29.18 22.43
CA SER A 21 20.75 29.03 23.77
C SER A 21 19.77 29.20 24.96
N ARG A 22 19.50 28.08 25.64
CA ARG A 22 19.37 27.85 27.11
C ARG A 22 18.77 26.45 27.32
N SER A 23 19.53 25.44 27.75
CA SER A 23 20.12 25.19 29.08
C SER A 23 19.12 24.68 30.11
N GLY A 24 19.28 23.40 30.48
CA GLY A 24 19.38 22.95 31.87
C GLY A 24 18.15 22.33 32.50
N LEU A 25 18.16 21.01 32.72
CA LEU A 25 18.12 20.49 34.10
C LEU A 25 18.69 19.06 34.16
N CYS A 26 19.42 18.81 35.24
CA CYS A 26 20.27 17.67 35.53
C CYS A 26 19.55 16.50 36.24
N LEU A 27 20.26 15.36 36.24
CA LEU A 27 20.41 14.37 37.33
C LEU A 27 19.26 13.39 37.66
N ALA A 28 19.52 12.10 37.39
CA ALA A 28 19.56 10.96 38.34
C ALA A 28 19.56 9.66 37.50
N VAL A 29 20.63 8.85 37.43
CA VAL A 29 21.13 7.87 38.42
C VAL A 29 20.10 6.79 38.80
N SER A 30 20.54 5.52 38.68
CA SER A 30 19.91 4.26 39.11
C SER A 30 19.10 3.53 38.03
N ALA A 31 19.16 2.21 37.85
CA ALA A 31 19.91 1.15 38.52
C ALA A 31 19.96 -0.08 37.59
N VAL A 32 21.00 -0.87 37.81
CA VAL A 32 21.18 -2.25 37.37
C VAL A 32 19.92 -3.08 37.66
N SER A 33 19.45 -3.84 36.68
CA SER A 33 18.63 -5.03 36.94
C SER A 33 18.97 -6.10 35.92
N ALA A 34 19.91 -6.95 36.34
CA ALA A 34 20.15 -8.25 35.77
C ALA A 34 18.96 -9.16 36.11
N LEU A 35 18.21 -9.59 35.09
CA LEU A 35 17.28 -10.70 35.20
C LEU A 35 17.91 -11.91 34.53
N LEU A 36 18.62 -12.69 35.35
CA LEU A 36 18.94 -14.08 35.11
C LEU A 36 17.62 -14.86 35.12
N LEU A 37 17.21 -15.42 33.98
CA LEU A 37 16.20 -16.48 33.94
C LEU A 37 16.92 -17.82 33.73
N PRO A 38 16.77 -18.77 34.68
CA PRO A 38 17.41 -20.07 34.65
C PRO A 38 16.85 -20.96 33.55
N GLY A 39 17.70 -21.86 33.06
CA GLY A 39 17.39 -22.83 32.02
C GLY A 39 16.23 -23.77 32.37
N CYS A 40 15.54 -24.19 31.32
CA CYS A 40 14.79 -25.43 31.32
C CYS A 40 15.50 -26.39 30.36
N THR A 41 16.44 -27.15 30.91
CA THR A 41 16.91 -28.42 30.34
C THR A 41 15.78 -29.43 30.40
N SER A 42 14.94 -29.47 29.37
CA SER A 42 14.04 -30.61 29.14
C SER A 42 14.81 -31.70 28.39
N THR A 43 15.63 -32.44 29.15
CA THR A 43 15.96 -33.82 28.81
C THR A 43 14.68 -34.62 29.02
N SER A 44 13.98 -34.91 27.93
CA SER A 44 13.00 -35.99 27.89
C SER A 44 13.62 -37.10 27.06
N GLY A 45 14.39 -37.95 27.74
CA GLY A 45 14.72 -39.28 27.25
C GLY A 45 13.42 -40.07 27.16
N LEU A 46 12.81 -40.06 25.98
CA LEU A 46 11.65 -40.89 25.68
C LEU A 46 12.18 -42.27 25.28
N SER A 47 12.01 -43.23 26.18
CA SER A 47 12.31 -44.64 25.94
C SER A 47 11.52 -45.14 24.72
N THR A 48 12.20 -45.28 23.59
CA THR A 48 11.72 -45.98 22.39
C THR A 48 11.83 -47.49 22.59
N ALA A 49 10.94 -48.04 23.42
CA ALA A 49 10.85 -49.49 23.63
C ALA A 49 9.40 -49.94 23.80
N ALA A 50 8.45 -49.43 23.01
CA ALA A 50 7.08 -49.96 23.00
C ALA A 50 6.23 -49.47 21.81
N LEU A 51 6.69 -49.52 20.55
CA LEU A 51 5.81 -49.24 19.39
C LEU A 51 6.20 -50.10 18.17
N GLN A 52 6.18 -51.43 18.34
CA GLN A 52 6.13 -52.36 17.21
C GLN A 52 4.65 -52.55 16.83
N GLY A 53 4.22 -51.91 15.74
CA GLY A 53 2.88 -52.15 15.17
C GLY A 53 2.01 -50.91 14.96
N LEU A 54 2.58 -49.76 14.58
CA LEU A 54 1.78 -48.67 14.01
C LEU A 54 1.58 -48.93 12.50
N PRO A 55 0.33 -48.85 11.98
CA PRO A 55 0.10 -48.89 10.54
C PRO A 55 0.87 -47.75 9.87
N GLU A 56 1.51 -48.01 8.73
CA GLU A 56 2.24 -47.01 7.95
C GLU A 56 1.35 -45.79 7.73
N LEU A 57 1.69 -44.69 8.41
CA LEU A 57 1.02 -43.40 8.21
C LEU A 57 1.20 -43.00 6.74
N PRO A 58 0.12 -42.65 6.03
CA PRO A 58 0.22 -42.19 4.65
C PRO A 58 1.18 -41.00 4.62
N LYS A 59 2.15 -41.03 3.71
CA LYS A 59 3.12 -39.95 3.50
C LYS A 59 2.35 -38.67 3.19
N ILE A 60 2.20 -37.82 4.20
CA ILE A 60 1.64 -36.47 4.05
C ILE A 60 2.70 -35.69 3.28
N GLU A 61 2.50 -35.55 1.96
CA GLU A 61 3.31 -34.64 1.16
C GLU A 61 3.05 -33.22 1.65
N LEU A 62 4.02 -32.65 2.36
CA LEU A 62 3.94 -31.27 2.79
C LEU A 62 3.85 -30.37 1.54
N PRO A 63 2.90 -29.41 1.51
CA PRO A 63 2.80 -28.49 0.39
C PRO A 63 4.12 -27.76 0.21
N LYS A 64 4.61 -27.71 -1.03
CA LYS A 64 5.85 -27.02 -1.37
C LYS A 64 5.73 -25.56 -0.96
N ALA A 65 6.70 -25.08 -0.18
CA ALA A 65 6.75 -23.69 0.23
C ALA A 65 6.73 -22.77 -1.01
N PRO A 66 6.00 -21.65 -0.97
CA PRO A 66 6.03 -20.65 -2.04
C PRO A 66 7.47 -20.23 -2.35
N PRO A 67 7.82 -19.99 -3.62
CA PRO A 67 9.15 -19.51 -3.97
C PRO A 67 9.41 -18.17 -3.27
N PRO A 68 10.67 -17.91 -2.84
CA PRO A 68 11.03 -16.64 -2.22
C PRO A 68 10.87 -15.50 -3.23
N ILE A 69 10.49 -14.32 -2.74
CA ILE A 69 10.39 -13.11 -3.54
C ILE A 69 11.79 -12.50 -3.64
N VAL A 70 12.41 -12.67 -4.81
CA VAL A 70 13.77 -12.20 -5.09
C VAL A 70 13.75 -10.75 -5.57
N GLY A 71 14.66 -9.95 -5.02
CA GLY A 71 14.89 -8.56 -5.40
C GLY A 71 14.86 -7.61 -4.22
N SER A 72 15.36 -6.39 -4.44
CA SER A 72 15.32 -5.35 -3.42
C SER A 72 13.88 -4.88 -3.16
N PRO A 73 13.56 -4.38 -1.94
CA PRO A 73 12.23 -3.85 -1.64
C PRO A 73 11.76 -2.77 -2.63
N THR A 74 12.67 -1.91 -3.09
CA THR A 74 12.37 -0.88 -4.10
C THR A 74 12.00 -1.50 -5.45
N GLU A 75 12.71 -2.51 -5.91
CA GLU A 75 12.41 -3.19 -7.18
C GLU A 75 11.06 -3.91 -7.13
N VAL A 76 10.79 -4.62 -6.04
CA VAL A 76 9.52 -5.33 -5.82
C VAL A 76 8.36 -4.33 -5.75
N TYR A 77 8.56 -3.19 -5.09
CA TYR A 77 7.60 -2.08 -5.08
C TYR A 77 7.29 -1.56 -6.48
N GLU A 78 8.30 -1.30 -7.30
CA GLU A 78 8.11 -0.81 -8.67
C GLU A 78 7.34 -1.80 -9.54
N ARG A 79 7.63 -3.10 -9.37
CA ARG A 79 6.98 -4.18 -10.11
C ARG A 79 5.49 -4.30 -9.75
N ILE A 80 5.18 -4.29 -8.45
CA ILE A 80 3.79 -4.32 -7.96
C ILE A 80 3.05 -3.04 -8.36
N GLY A 81 3.69 -1.87 -8.20
CA GLY A 81 3.09 -0.58 -8.55
C GLY A 81 2.75 -0.48 -10.04
N ARG A 82 3.63 -0.96 -10.92
CA ARG A 82 3.38 -1.02 -12.37
C ARG A 82 2.18 -1.90 -12.70
N GLY A 83 2.10 -3.09 -12.11
CA GLY A 83 0.96 -3.99 -12.29
C GLY A 83 -0.35 -3.39 -11.80
N ALA A 84 -0.35 -2.80 -10.59
CA ALA A 84 -1.52 -2.15 -10.03
C ALA A 84 -2.04 -1.00 -10.91
N MET A 85 -1.13 -0.15 -11.40
CA MET A 85 -1.47 0.95 -12.31
C MET A 85 -2.00 0.48 -13.66
N ALA A 86 -1.41 -0.57 -14.23
CA ALA A 86 -1.83 -1.09 -15.52
C ALA A 86 -3.19 -1.80 -15.45
N CYS A 87 -3.40 -2.62 -14.41
CA CYS A 87 -4.50 -3.59 -14.38
C CYS A 87 -5.71 -3.16 -13.57
N TRP A 88 -5.52 -2.33 -12.54
CA TRP A 88 -6.59 -1.97 -11.59
C TRP A 88 -6.96 -0.49 -11.61
N PHE A 89 -5.97 0.36 -11.85
CA PHE A 89 -6.13 1.82 -11.94
C PHE A 89 -5.89 2.35 -13.36
N GLY A 90 -5.81 1.46 -14.35
CA GLY A 90 -5.65 1.79 -15.77
C GLY A 90 -6.89 2.48 -16.35
N ALA A 91 -6.90 2.75 -17.66
CA ALA A 91 -8.01 3.44 -18.33
C ALA A 91 -9.37 2.83 -17.97
N ASP A 92 -9.48 1.50 -18.07
CA ASP A 92 -10.68 0.69 -17.80
C ASP A 92 -10.54 -0.13 -16.50
N GLY A 93 -9.67 0.31 -15.59
CA GLY A 93 -9.38 -0.43 -14.37
C GLY A 93 -10.57 -0.40 -13.39
N PRO A 94 -10.96 -1.54 -12.78
CA PRO A 94 -12.13 -1.65 -11.91
C PRO A 94 -12.12 -0.73 -10.68
N LEU A 95 -10.95 -0.24 -10.24
CA LEU A 95 -10.82 0.56 -9.02
C LEU A 95 -10.72 2.06 -9.27
N LYS A 96 -10.45 2.50 -10.50
CA LYS A 96 -10.10 3.90 -10.81
C LYS A 96 -11.18 4.91 -10.41
N GLY A 97 -12.46 4.57 -10.58
CA GLY A 97 -13.57 5.48 -10.27
C GLY A 97 -13.78 5.69 -8.77
N ARG A 98 -13.73 4.62 -7.99
CA ARG A 98 -14.16 4.61 -6.57
C ARG A 98 -13.01 4.62 -5.57
N TYR A 99 -11.79 4.37 -6.02
CA TYR A 99 -10.63 4.28 -5.15
C TYR A 99 -9.48 5.15 -5.64
N ILE A 100 -8.57 5.44 -4.71
CA ILE A 100 -7.35 6.21 -4.91
C ILE A 100 -6.17 5.34 -4.55
N TYR A 101 -5.22 5.28 -5.47
CA TYR A 101 -3.91 4.69 -5.21
C TYR A 101 -3.01 5.69 -4.47
N ASP A 102 -2.48 5.27 -3.34
CA ASP A 102 -1.56 6.03 -2.49
C ASP A 102 -0.36 5.15 -2.14
N ALA A 103 0.82 5.48 -2.66
CA ALA A 103 2.03 4.74 -2.37
C ALA A 103 3.06 5.62 -1.65
N MET A 104 3.76 5.01 -0.70
CA MET A 104 4.92 5.57 -0.04
C MET A 104 6.07 4.56 -0.14
N ALA A 105 7.25 5.03 -0.49
CA ALA A 105 8.45 4.20 -0.54
C ALA A 105 9.62 4.97 0.09
N GLU A 106 10.31 4.32 1.01
CA GLU A 106 11.60 4.78 1.52
C GLU A 106 12.67 4.57 0.43
N PRO A 107 13.68 5.46 0.34
CA PRO A 107 14.79 5.25 -0.57
C PRO A 107 15.63 4.05 -0.13
N ALA A 108 16.37 3.44 -1.07
CA ALA A 108 17.18 2.25 -0.83
C ALA A 108 18.15 2.38 0.36
N HIS A 109 18.80 3.54 0.52
CA HIS A 109 19.73 3.80 1.64
C HIS A 109 19.06 3.86 3.03
N LYS A 110 17.72 3.89 3.10
CA LYS A 110 16.94 3.80 4.35
C LYS A 110 16.28 2.43 4.55
N GLY A 111 16.60 1.45 3.72
CA GLY A 111 16.06 0.09 3.79
C GLY A 111 14.93 -0.20 2.79
N GLY A 112 14.53 0.77 1.96
CA GLY A 112 13.67 0.55 0.81
C GLY A 112 12.23 0.11 1.12
N ARG A 113 11.77 0.18 2.38
CA ARG A 113 10.41 -0.24 2.75
C ARG A 113 9.38 0.57 1.97
N ALA A 114 8.30 -0.10 1.57
CA ALA A 114 7.22 0.56 0.86
C ALA A 114 5.85 0.10 1.35
N GLU A 115 4.89 1.00 1.25
CA GLU A 115 3.48 0.72 1.45
C GLU A 115 2.69 1.20 0.25
N ILE A 116 1.83 0.33 -0.27
CA ILE A 116 0.81 0.69 -1.25
C ILE A 116 -0.54 0.61 -0.54
N ASN A 117 -1.24 1.73 -0.49
CA ASN A 117 -2.55 1.87 0.14
C ASN A 117 -3.58 2.17 -0.95
N ILE A 118 -4.63 1.35 -1.02
CA ILE A 118 -5.81 1.65 -1.81
C ILE A 118 -6.84 2.26 -0.87
N ARG A 119 -7.27 3.48 -1.16
CA ARG A 119 -8.21 4.23 -0.32
C ARG A 119 -9.52 4.42 -1.06
N GLU A 120 -10.63 4.41 -0.33
CA GLU A 120 -11.91 4.86 -0.88
C GLU A 120 -11.80 6.34 -1.24
N ARG A 121 -12.43 6.72 -2.36
CA ARG A 121 -12.58 8.12 -2.75
C ARG A 121 -13.75 8.71 -1.97
N ASP A 122 -13.52 9.87 -1.36
CA ASP A 122 -14.55 10.66 -0.69
C ASP A 122 -14.58 12.07 -1.30
N ASP A 123 -15.44 12.27 -2.30
CA ASP A 123 -15.54 13.55 -3.01
C ASP A 123 -16.22 14.66 -2.19
N ALA A 124 -16.81 14.32 -1.03
CA ALA A 124 -17.40 15.28 -0.12
C ALA A 124 -16.39 15.85 0.90
N ALA A 125 -15.26 15.17 1.12
CA ALA A 125 -14.23 15.60 2.05
C ALA A 125 -13.27 16.64 1.42
N PRO A 126 -12.64 17.51 2.23
CA PRO A 126 -11.61 18.45 1.73
C PRO A 126 -10.42 17.78 1.05
N SER A 127 -10.11 16.53 1.42
CA SER A 127 -9.15 15.66 0.74
C SER A 127 -9.91 14.45 0.22
N PRO A 128 -9.79 14.12 -1.07
CA PRO A 128 -10.53 12.98 -1.65
C PRO A 128 -10.03 11.63 -1.14
N ARG A 129 -8.95 11.60 -0.34
CA ARG A 129 -8.34 10.40 0.24
C ARG A 129 -9.12 9.96 1.48
N GLY A 130 -10.11 9.11 1.28
CA GLY A 130 -10.88 8.48 2.35
C GLY A 130 -10.12 7.37 3.07
N VAL A 131 -10.90 6.46 3.66
CA VAL A 131 -10.40 5.34 4.47
C VAL A 131 -9.62 4.33 3.63
N LYS A 132 -8.66 3.63 4.25
CA LYS A 132 -7.92 2.54 3.59
C LYS A 132 -8.84 1.32 3.39
N ALA A 133 -8.88 0.82 2.17
CA ALA A 133 -9.63 -0.37 1.77
C ALA A 133 -8.74 -1.59 1.52
N PHE A 134 -7.48 -1.38 1.15
CA PHE A 134 -6.50 -2.46 0.96
C PHE A 134 -5.10 -1.93 1.21
N ARG A 135 -4.20 -2.79 1.70
CA ARG A 135 -2.80 -2.45 1.97
C ARG A 135 -1.87 -3.53 1.43
N VAL A 136 -0.79 -3.11 0.78
CA VAL A 136 0.37 -3.94 0.49
C VAL A 136 1.56 -3.38 1.25
N THR A 137 2.15 -4.19 2.11
CA THR A 137 3.37 -3.87 2.87
C THR A 137 4.54 -4.59 2.22
N ILE A 138 5.61 -3.86 1.93
CA ILE A 138 6.84 -4.37 1.31
C ILE A 138 8.00 -4.03 2.24
N ALA A 139 8.71 -5.05 2.71
CA ALA A 139 9.77 -4.88 3.69
C ALA A 139 10.99 -5.75 3.37
N PRO A 140 12.21 -5.29 3.68
CA PRO A 140 13.39 -6.15 3.61
C PRO A 140 13.25 -7.30 4.59
N THR A 141 13.77 -8.47 4.23
CA THR A 141 13.91 -9.58 5.17
C THR A 141 15.30 -9.58 5.80
N THR A 142 15.60 -10.56 6.65
CA THR A 142 16.97 -10.80 7.15
C THR A 142 17.94 -11.18 6.04
N ASN A 143 17.44 -11.73 4.93
CA ASN A 143 18.23 -11.98 3.74
C ASN A 143 18.14 -10.76 2.81
N SER A 144 19.27 -10.12 2.51
CA SER A 144 19.31 -8.88 1.72
C SER A 144 18.82 -9.04 0.28
N GLU A 145 18.74 -10.27 -0.22
CA GLU A 145 18.27 -10.60 -1.59
C GLU A 145 16.78 -10.95 -1.63
N GLU A 146 16.13 -11.09 -0.46
CA GLU A 146 14.73 -11.47 -0.34
C GLU A 146 13.89 -10.34 0.27
N THR A 147 12.69 -10.17 -0.27
CA THR A 147 11.72 -9.16 0.17
C THR A 147 10.46 -9.83 0.70
N SER A 148 9.91 -9.33 1.81
CA SER A 148 8.60 -9.73 2.31
C SER A 148 7.51 -8.85 1.72
N VAL A 149 6.44 -9.46 1.22
CA VAL A 149 5.25 -8.78 0.71
C VAL A 149 4.02 -9.32 1.43
N LEU A 150 3.25 -8.43 2.05
CA LEU A 150 2.00 -8.76 2.73
C LEU A 150 0.84 -7.93 2.14
N ALA A 151 -0.17 -8.61 1.61
CA ALA A 151 -1.35 -7.99 1.01
C ALA A 151 -2.60 -8.25 1.87
N GLU A 152 -3.18 -7.18 2.41
CA GLU A 152 -4.25 -7.22 3.41
C GLU A 152 -5.54 -6.58 2.88
N ASN A 153 -6.65 -7.32 3.00
CA ASN A 153 -7.98 -6.76 2.75
C ASN A 153 -8.45 -6.03 4.01
N LEU A 154 -8.82 -4.75 3.87
CA LEU A 154 -9.38 -3.97 4.98
C LEU A 154 -10.88 -3.75 4.77
N LYS A 155 -11.27 -3.34 3.55
CA LYS A 155 -12.67 -3.02 3.20
C LYS A 155 -13.03 -3.29 1.74
N LEU A 156 -12.13 -3.84 0.91
CA LEU A 156 -12.52 -4.22 -0.45
C LEU A 156 -13.49 -5.40 -0.40
N PRO A 157 -14.43 -5.50 -1.35
CA PRO A 157 -15.24 -6.72 -1.53
C PRO A 157 -14.32 -7.94 -1.63
N GLU A 158 -14.66 -9.03 -0.95
CA GLU A 158 -13.75 -10.17 -0.76
C GLU A 158 -13.28 -10.78 -2.09
N GLU A 159 -14.17 -10.89 -3.08
CA GLU A 159 -13.84 -11.36 -4.43
C GLU A 159 -12.78 -10.47 -5.11
N THR A 160 -12.97 -9.15 -5.04
CA THR A 160 -12.04 -8.14 -5.58
C THR A 160 -10.71 -8.17 -4.83
N ALA A 161 -10.74 -8.29 -3.51
CA ALA A 161 -9.55 -8.38 -2.68
C ALA A 161 -8.76 -9.67 -2.94
N GLY A 162 -9.43 -10.80 -3.13
CA GLY A 162 -8.83 -12.08 -3.48
C GLY A 162 -8.07 -12.00 -4.82
N ARG A 163 -8.71 -11.44 -5.85
CA ARG A 163 -8.06 -11.19 -7.15
C ARG A 163 -6.88 -10.21 -7.04
N MET A 164 -7.01 -9.16 -6.25
CA MET A 164 -5.91 -8.21 -6.00
C MET A 164 -4.73 -8.90 -5.31
N LYS A 165 -4.98 -9.72 -4.28
CA LYS A 165 -3.93 -10.51 -3.59
C LYS A 165 -3.22 -11.45 -4.55
N ALA A 166 -3.96 -12.14 -5.42
CA ALA A 166 -3.39 -13.01 -6.45
C ALA A 166 -2.52 -12.22 -7.44
N SER A 167 -2.99 -11.05 -7.88
CA SER A 167 -2.22 -10.15 -8.75
C SER A 167 -0.93 -9.68 -8.07
N VAL A 168 -1.00 -9.24 -6.80
CA VAL A 168 0.17 -8.82 -6.01
C VAL A 168 1.17 -9.96 -5.86
N ALA A 169 0.70 -11.18 -5.59
CA ALA A 169 1.57 -12.35 -5.50
C ALA A 169 2.27 -12.63 -6.83
N ALA A 170 1.54 -12.65 -7.95
CA ALA A 170 2.10 -12.82 -9.28
C ALA A 170 3.17 -11.76 -9.61
N TRP A 171 2.85 -10.48 -9.40
CA TRP A 171 3.79 -9.41 -9.67
C TRP A 171 4.98 -9.45 -8.73
N SER A 172 4.83 -9.80 -7.45
CA SER A 172 5.97 -9.86 -6.53
C SER A 172 7.08 -10.78 -7.03
N ILE A 173 6.74 -11.90 -7.70
CA ILE A 173 7.70 -12.88 -8.21
C ILE A 173 8.16 -12.63 -9.66
N GLY A 174 7.79 -11.50 -10.28
CA GLY A 174 8.29 -11.17 -11.63
C GLY A 174 7.29 -11.32 -12.75
N GLN A 175 6.10 -11.87 -12.48
CA GLN A 175 5.09 -12.02 -13.52
C GLN A 175 4.54 -10.65 -13.93
N GLN A 176 4.12 -10.56 -15.19
CA GLN A 176 3.63 -9.33 -15.80
C GLN A 176 2.26 -9.56 -16.41
N GLY A 177 1.54 -8.48 -16.65
CA GLY A 177 0.21 -8.51 -17.24
C GLY A 177 -0.91 -8.49 -16.22
N CYS A 178 -2.12 -8.48 -16.76
CA CYS A 178 -3.36 -8.41 -16.02
C CYS A 178 -4.07 -9.75 -16.08
N ASP A 179 -4.62 -10.18 -14.95
CA ASP A 179 -5.50 -11.34 -14.93
C ASP A 179 -6.81 -10.98 -15.69
N PRO A 180 -7.25 -11.79 -16.67
CA PRO A 180 -8.41 -11.48 -17.50
C PRO A 180 -9.72 -11.41 -16.69
N GLU A 181 -9.80 -12.08 -15.54
CA GLU A 181 -10.96 -12.04 -14.64
C GLU A 181 -11.02 -10.73 -13.84
N THR A 182 -9.92 -9.96 -13.77
CA THR A 182 -9.89 -8.62 -13.16
C THR A 182 -10.94 -7.69 -13.77
N PHE A 183 -11.18 -7.83 -15.09
CA PHE A 183 -12.09 -6.97 -15.83
C PHE A 183 -13.54 -7.48 -15.80
N LYS A 184 -13.79 -8.75 -15.47
CA LYS A 184 -15.15 -9.32 -15.45
C LYS A 184 -15.97 -8.92 -14.22
N GLY A 185 -15.31 -8.60 -13.10
CA GLY A 185 -15.98 -8.18 -11.85
C GLY A 185 -16.29 -6.67 -11.75
N ALA A 186 -15.80 -5.85 -12.68
CA ALA A 186 -15.87 -4.38 -12.60
C ALA A 186 -17.29 -3.80 -12.72
N TRP A 187 -18.23 -4.57 -13.29
CA TRP A 187 -19.56 -4.07 -13.68
C TRP A 187 -20.71 -4.58 -12.81
N ALA A 188 -20.49 -5.53 -11.89
CA ALA A 188 -21.58 -6.26 -11.24
C ALA A 188 -22.10 -5.67 -9.91
N ALA A 189 -21.59 -4.53 -9.44
CA ALA A 189 -22.05 -3.94 -8.18
C ALA A 189 -22.23 -2.43 -8.26
N ALA A 190 -23.31 -2.01 -8.92
CA ALA A 190 -23.98 -0.77 -8.52
C ALA A 190 -24.59 -1.01 -7.12
N PRO A 191 -24.37 -0.12 -6.12
CA PRO A 191 -25.06 -0.26 -4.85
C PRO A 191 -26.56 -0.10 -5.09
N GLU A 192 -27.33 -1.12 -4.71
CA GLU A 192 -28.81 -1.15 -4.69
C GLU A 192 -29.38 -0.25 -3.58
N ASN A 193 -28.83 0.95 -3.42
CA ASN A 193 -29.33 1.95 -2.48
C ASN A 193 -29.19 3.35 -3.05
N ALA A 194 -29.65 3.53 -4.29
CA ALA A 194 -30.20 4.80 -4.74
C ALA A 194 -31.72 4.72 -4.59
N SER A 195 -32.20 4.81 -3.35
CA SER A 195 -33.60 5.15 -3.09
C SER A 195 -33.83 6.56 -3.65
N ALA A 196 -34.56 6.63 -4.76
CA ALA A 196 -35.01 7.89 -5.34
C ALA A 196 -35.95 8.61 -4.36
N PRO A 197 -35.78 9.91 -4.09
CA PRO A 197 -36.89 10.70 -3.58
C PRO A 197 -37.86 10.97 -4.73
N ALA A 198 -39.06 10.44 -4.60
CA ALA A 198 -40.22 10.87 -5.36
C ALA A 198 -40.46 12.37 -5.13
N GLY A 199 -40.47 13.16 -6.21
CA GLY A 199 -40.59 14.61 -6.14
C GLY A 199 -41.10 15.25 -7.42
N ALA A 200 -42.28 14.82 -7.88
CA ALA A 200 -43.26 15.56 -8.67
C ALA A 200 -42.81 16.73 -9.59
N ASP A 201 -42.47 16.43 -10.84
CA ASP A 201 -42.52 17.42 -11.94
C ASP A 201 -43.95 17.60 -12.44
N LYS A 202 -44.61 18.67 -11.99
CA LYS A 202 -45.88 19.12 -12.57
C LYS A 202 -45.65 19.74 -13.95
N LYS A 203 -46.05 18.97 -14.96
CA LYS A 203 -46.69 19.34 -16.23
C LYS A 203 -46.45 20.77 -16.77
N THR A 204 -45.75 20.78 -17.89
CA THR A 204 -45.80 21.75 -18.99
C THR A 204 -47.22 22.25 -19.29
N ALA A 205 -47.41 23.58 -19.27
CA ALA A 205 -48.56 24.24 -19.90
C ALA A 205 -48.09 25.50 -20.67
N LYS A 206 -47.84 25.25 -21.96
CA LYS A 206 -47.91 26.11 -23.15
C LYS A 206 -48.67 27.45 -22.97
N VAL A 207 -48.02 28.58 -23.23
CA VAL A 207 -48.67 29.79 -23.80
C VAL A 207 -47.80 30.37 -24.91
N THR A 208 -48.21 30.05 -26.14
CA THR A 208 -47.95 30.82 -27.35
C THR A 208 -48.73 32.13 -27.30
N ALA A 209 -48.09 33.27 -27.59
CA ALA A 209 -48.76 34.42 -28.18
C ALA A 209 -47.74 35.37 -28.85
N ALA A 210 -47.63 35.24 -30.17
CA ALA A 210 -47.23 36.34 -31.04
C ALA A 210 -48.46 37.24 -31.27
N LYS A 211 -48.36 38.56 -31.08
CA LYS A 211 -49.15 39.53 -31.84
C LYS A 211 -48.51 40.92 -31.85
N ALA A 212 -48.55 41.50 -33.04
CA ALA A 212 -47.95 42.75 -33.46
C ALA A 212 -48.74 44.02 -33.06
N LYS A 213 -48.06 45.15 -33.25
CA LYS A 213 -48.56 46.46 -33.69
C LYS A 213 -49.03 47.45 -32.62
N ARG A 214 -48.20 48.48 -32.38
CA ARG A 214 -48.59 49.89 -32.61
C ARG A 214 -47.36 50.76 -32.82
#